data_AF-A0A810PZU5-F1
#
_entry.id   AF-A0A810PZU5-F1
#
_cell.length_a   1.000
_cell.length_b   1.000
_cell.length_c   1.000
_cell.angle_alpha   90.00
_cell.angle_beta   90.00
_cell.angle_gamma   90.00
#
_symmetry.space_group_name_H-M   'P 1'
#
loop_
_entity.id
_entity.type
_entity.pdbx_description
1 polymer ?
#
loop_
_entity_poly.entity_id
_entity_poly.type
_entity_poly.pdbx_seq_one_letter_code
_entity_poly.pdbx_strand_id
1 'polypeptide(L)'
;MDENHPKRRKDKYNPYTIGTTEDGRHWLTFSDGQGDRHHFEISAAVFALFDSFELDDLSYLNEMDRHYEQSELTEASLYDRAVHRPATVEESALQSMEYARLHRAIAKLPEIQKRRLILYYFQGLTYEQIAEMEGCTKRAVKFSVDIAVEKLKKFFKNF
;
A
#
# COMPACT_ATOMS: atom_id res chain seq x y z
N MET A 1 46.64 19.72 -15.76
CA MET A 1 47.22 18.70 -14.88
C MET A 1 46.36 17.49 -15.06
N ASP A 2 46.90 16.44 -15.66
CA ASP A 2 46.16 15.21 -15.91
C ASP A 2 45.99 14.47 -14.60
N GLU A 3 44.77 14.54 -14.06
CA GLU A 3 44.36 13.86 -12.84
C GLU A 3 43.99 12.42 -13.21
N ASN A 4 44.86 11.47 -12.90
CA ASN A 4 44.65 10.05 -13.15
C ASN A 4 43.87 9.43 -11.98
N HIS A 5 42.57 9.74 -11.90
CA HIS A 5 41.64 9.14 -10.93
C HIS A 5 40.28 8.86 -11.59
N PRO A 6 39.71 7.65 -11.44
CA PRO A 6 38.42 7.33 -12.06
C PRO A 6 37.33 8.28 -11.56
N LYS A 7 36.56 8.84 -12.51
CA LYS A 7 35.43 9.71 -12.18
C LYS A 7 34.32 8.88 -11.53
N ARG A 8 34.08 9.11 -10.23
CA ARG A 8 32.99 8.50 -9.46
C ARG A 8 31.90 9.52 -9.15
N ARG A 9 30.65 9.05 -9.02
CA ARG A 9 29.57 9.86 -8.43
C ARG A 9 29.92 10.09 -6.96
N LYS A 10 29.81 11.34 -6.51
CA LYS A 10 30.08 11.73 -5.13
C LYS A 10 28.79 11.93 -4.35
N ASP A 11 28.85 11.59 -3.07
CA ASP A 11 27.83 12.03 -2.12
C ASP A 11 27.78 13.56 -2.08
N LYS A 12 26.57 14.11 -1.93
CA LYS A 12 26.32 15.56 -1.92
C LYS A 12 27.10 16.29 -0.82
N TYR A 13 27.41 15.60 0.27
CA TYR A 13 28.08 16.15 1.44
C TYR A 13 29.56 15.80 1.51
N ASN A 14 30.11 15.06 0.53
CA ASN A 14 31.54 14.77 0.49
C ASN A 14 32.31 15.97 -0.12
N PRO A 15 33.07 16.76 0.69
CA PRO A 15 33.74 17.96 0.21
C PRO A 15 35.13 17.65 -0.39
N TYR A 16 35.59 16.39 -0.28
CA TYR A 16 36.95 15.99 -0.60
C TYR A 16 37.06 15.50 -2.03
N THR A 17 38.16 15.87 -2.68
CA THR A 17 38.55 15.34 -3.99
C THR A 17 39.98 14.88 -3.92
N ILE A 18 40.20 13.61 -4.25
CA ILE A 18 41.52 13.03 -4.37
C ILE A 18 41.88 12.84 -5.83
N GLY A 19 43.17 12.78 -6.10
CA GLY A 19 43.66 12.28 -7.38
C GLY A 19 45.15 12.00 -7.36
N THR A 20 45.64 11.54 -8.50
CA THR A 20 47.03 11.14 -8.69
C THR A 20 47.59 11.85 -9.91
N THR A 21 48.80 12.38 -9.80
CA THR A 21 49.55 12.96 -10.93
C THR A 21 50.26 11.86 -11.71
N GLU A 22 50.63 12.10 -12.97
CA GLU A 22 51.41 11.15 -13.78
C GLU A 22 52.72 10.69 -13.10
N ASP A 23 53.32 11.55 -12.27
CA ASP A 23 54.51 11.25 -11.47
C ASP A 23 54.27 10.28 -10.28
N GLY A 24 53.03 9.81 -10.07
CA GLY A 24 52.65 8.92 -8.97
C GLY A 24 52.44 9.63 -7.62
N ARG A 25 52.39 10.96 -7.60
CA ARG A 25 52.09 11.75 -6.40
C ARG A 25 50.58 11.85 -6.17
N HIS A 26 50.16 11.77 -4.91
CA HIS A 26 48.75 11.83 -4.51
C HIS A 26 48.41 13.17 -3.88
N TRP A 27 47.23 13.70 -4.18
CA TRP A 27 46.77 14.97 -3.64
C TRP A 27 45.34 14.87 -3.10
N LEU A 28 45.03 15.79 -2.19
CA LEU A 28 43.70 16.01 -1.63
C LEU A 28 43.33 17.48 -1.78
N THR A 29 42.13 17.74 -2.29
CA THR A 29 41.55 19.07 -2.45
C THR A 29 40.23 19.15 -1.72
N PHE A 30 40.00 20.22 -0.97
CA PHE A 30 38.70 20.57 -0.37
C PHE A 30 38.61 22.08 -0.12
N SER A 31 37.40 22.57 0.12
CA SER A 31 37.18 23.94 0.62
C SER A 31 36.87 23.91 2.10
N ASP A 32 37.43 24.83 2.88
CA ASP A 32 37.08 24.96 4.29
C ASP A 32 35.76 25.74 4.50
N GLY A 33 35.38 25.93 5.76
CA GLY A 33 34.15 26.66 6.13
C GLY A 33 34.19 28.16 5.83
N GLN A 34 35.34 28.72 5.47
CA GLN A 34 35.48 30.11 4.99
C GLN A 34 35.44 30.19 3.46
N GLY A 35 35.41 29.05 2.78
CA GLY A 35 35.42 28.95 1.32
C GLY A 35 36.82 28.90 0.71
N ASP A 36 37.87 28.91 1.53
CA ASP A 36 39.24 28.84 1.05
C ASP A 36 39.55 27.43 0.55
N ARG A 37 40.12 27.36 -0.66
CA ARG A 37 40.45 26.09 -1.31
C ARG A 37 41.84 25.62 -0.85
N HIS A 38 41.85 24.44 -0.26
CA HIS A 38 43.02 23.74 0.22
C HIS A 38 43.42 22.66 -0.77
N HIS A 39 44.71 22.56 -1.09
CA HIS A 39 45.27 21.55 -1.99
C HIS A 39 46.63 21.10 -1.45
N PHE A 40 46.72 19.84 -1.03
CA PHE A 40 47.92 19.31 -0.40
C PHE A 40 48.30 17.94 -0.97
N GLU A 41 49.60 17.67 -0.99
CA GLU A 41 50.13 16.33 -1.23
C GLU A 41 49.89 15.45 0.00
N ILE A 42 49.42 14.22 -0.22
CA ILE A 42 49.09 13.26 0.83
C ILE A 42 49.85 11.95 0.63
N SER A 43 50.04 11.20 1.71
CA SER A 43 50.65 9.88 1.62
C SER A 43 49.76 8.88 0.87
N ALA A 44 50.35 7.86 0.27
CA ALA A 44 49.63 6.78 -0.40
C ALA A 44 48.64 6.05 0.53
N ALA A 45 48.97 5.92 1.83
CA ALA A 45 48.07 5.32 2.81
C ALA A 45 46.80 6.15 3.04
N VAL A 46 46.96 7.48 3.12
CA VAL A 46 45.83 8.40 3.25
C VAL A 46 45.00 8.43 1.96
N PHE A 47 45.66 8.40 0.80
CA PHE A 47 44.98 8.31 -0.50
C PHE A 47 44.13 7.05 -0.61
N ALA A 48 44.70 5.88 -0.29
CA ALA A 48 43.98 4.61 -0.31
C ALA A 48 42.77 4.60 0.64
N LEU A 49 42.88 5.27 1.79
CA LEU A 49 41.76 5.43 2.71
C LEU A 49 40.63 6.26 2.09
N PHE A 50 40.93 7.43 1.52
CA PHE A 50 39.92 8.24 0.81
C PHE A 50 39.35 7.53 -0.41
N ASP A 51 40.16 6.76 -1.14
CA ASP A 51 39.71 5.93 -2.27
C ASP A 51 38.68 4.89 -1.82
N SER A 52 38.94 4.21 -0.70
CA SER A 52 37.98 3.26 -0.12
C SER A 52 36.68 3.94 0.31
N PHE A 53 36.74 5.14 0.90
CA PHE A 53 35.55 5.90 1.26
C PHE A 53 34.71 6.31 0.04
N GLU A 54 35.34 6.75 -1.06
CA GLU A 54 34.60 7.04 -2.29
C GLU A 54 33.89 5.79 -2.88
N LEU A 55 34.48 4.61 -2.72
CA LEU A 55 33.88 3.35 -3.16
C LEU A 55 32.71 2.92 -2.26
N ASP A 56 32.85 3.09 -0.94
CA ASP A 56 31.79 2.82 0.02
C ASP A 56 30.59 3.76 -0.18
N ASP A 57 30.85 5.06 -0.34
CA ASP A 57 29.83 6.07 -0.69
C ASP A 57 29.11 5.67 -1.98
N LEU A 58 29.86 5.30 -3.02
CA LEU A 58 29.28 4.89 -4.31
C LEU A 58 28.41 3.64 -4.16
N SER A 59 28.86 2.66 -3.38
CA SER A 59 28.11 1.44 -3.08
C SER A 59 26.78 1.78 -2.41
N TYR A 60 26.82 2.61 -1.36
CA TYR A 60 25.64 3.06 -0.63
C TYR A 60 24.66 3.80 -1.54
N LEU A 61 25.12 4.77 -2.32
CA LEU A 61 24.26 5.52 -3.25
C LEU A 61 23.60 4.59 -4.29
N ASN A 62 24.33 3.58 -4.78
CA ASN A 62 23.77 2.60 -5.71
C ASN A 62 22.76 1.65 -5.04
N GLU A 63 22.92 1.35 -3.75
CA GLU A 63 21.94 0.61 -2.97
C GLU A 63 20.66 1.44 -2.79
N MET A 64 20.79 2.71 -2.38
CA MET A 64 19.67 3.64 -2.23
C MET A 64 18.86 3.75 -3.53
N ASP A 65 19.52 3.96 -4.67
CA ASP A 65 18.83 4.13 -5.96
C ASP A 65 18.09 2.86 -6.39
N ARG A 66 18.66 1.69 -6.12
CA ARG A 66 18.11 0.41 -6.61
C ARG A 66 17.09 -0.20 -5.67
N HIS A 67 17.20 0.06 -4.37
CA HIS A 67 16.48 -0.70 -3.35
C HIS A 67 15.64 0.17 -2.41
N TYR A 68 15.89 1.47 -2.29
CA TYR A 68 15.11 2.31 -1.40
C TYR A 68 13.92 2.90 -2.17
N GLU A 69 12.73 2.84 -1.55
CA GLU A 69 11.51 3.42 -2.11
C GLU A 69 11.69 4.93 -2.27
N GLN A 70 11.66 5.41 -3.52
CA GLN A 70 11.80 6.84 -3.86
C GLN A 70 10.47 7.58 -3.87
N SER A 71 9.34 6.87 -3.79
CA SER A 71 8.02 7.50 -3.81
C SER A 71 7.69 8.13 -2.47
N GLU A 72 7.07 9.30 -2.50
CA GLU A 72 6.47 9.88 -1.29
C GLU A 72 5.32 8.99 -0.79
N LEU A 73 5.48 8.48 0.43
CA LEU A 73 4.46 7.72 1.13
C LEU A 73 3.49 8.69 1.81
N THR A 74 2.52 9.19 1.02
CA THR A 74 1.41 10.00 1.52
C THR A 74 0.26 9.10 1.97
N GLU A 75 -0.67 9.64 2.76
CA GLU A 75 -1.87 8.89 3.16
C GLU A 75 -2.67 8.40 1.94
N ALA A 76 -2.76 9.22 0.90
CA ALA A 76 -3.41 8.85 -0.35
C ALA A 76 -2.68 7.69 -1.07
N SER A 77 -1.35 7.75 -1.19
CA SER A 77 -0.60 6.68 -1.86
C SER A 77 -0.61 5.38 -1.06
N LEU A 78 -0.64 5.45 0.27
CA LEU A 78 -0.84 4.28 1.13
C LEU A 78 -2.24 3.69 1.00
N TYR A 79 -3.26 4.55 0.94
CA TYR A 79 -4.65 4.14 0.78
C TYR A 79 -4.91 3.44 -0.57
N ASP A 80 -4.31 3.93 -1.67
CA ASP A 80 -4.39 3.27 -2.98
C ASP A 80 -3.59 1.96 -3.06
N ARG A 81 -2.51 1.83 -2.28
CA ARG A 81 -1.69 0.60 -2.19
C ARG A 81 -2.30 -0.44 -1.23
N ALA A 82 -3.33 -0.11 -0.47
CA ALA A 82 -3.89 -1.02 0.53
C ALA A 82 -4.58 -2.23 -0.13
N VAL A 83 -4.16 -3.45 0.26
CA VAL A 83 -4.80 -4.71 -0.17
C VAL A 83 -6.30 -4.72 0.18
N HIS A 84 -6.64 -4.13 1.32
CA HIS A 84 -8.00 -3.93 1.78
C HIS A 84 -8.22 -2.44 2.02
N ARG A 85 -8.57 -1.73 0.96
CA ARG A 85 -8.91 -0.30 1.03
C ARG A 85 -10.15 -0.12 1.93
N PRO A 86 -10.06 0.74 2.97
CA PRO A 86 -11.24 1.07 3.77
C PRO A 86 -12.28 1.78 2.89
N ALA A 87 -13.56 1.46 3.09
CA ALA A 87 -14.65 2.11 2.35
C ALA A 87 -14.61 3.63 2.56
N THR A 88 -14.81 4.41 1.51
CA THR A 88 -14.93 5.86 1.63
C THR A 88 -16.20 6.24 2.37
N VAL A 89 -16.31 7.51 2.78
CA VAL A 89 -17.54 8.03 3.39
C VAL A 89 -18.72 7.89 2.43
N GLU A 90 -18.51 8.16 1.15
CA GLU A 90 -19.52 8.02 0.10
C GLU A 90 -19.95 6.56 -0.08
N GLU A 91 -18.99 5.62 -0.11
CA GLU A 91 -19.28 4.19 -0.23
C GLU A 91 -20.04 3.67 0.99
N SER A 92 -19.64 4.06 2.20
CA SER A 92 -20.32 3.70 3.44
C SER A 92 -21.72 4.29 3.51
N ALA A 93 -21.90 5.54 3.08
CA ALA A 93 -23.22 6.18 3.00
C ALA A 93 -24.12 5.47 1.98
N LEU A 94 -23.61 5.14 0.80
CA LEU A 94 -24.35 4.40 -0.23
C LEU A 94 -24.76 3.02 0.29
N GLN A 95 -23.84 2.27 0.89
CA GLN A 95 -24.11 0.97 1.48
C GLN A 95 -25.18 1.05 2.58
N SER A 96 -25.12 2.07 3.43
CA SER A 96 -26.13 2.32 4.47
C SER A 96 -27.52 2.57 3.87
N MET A 97 -27.60 3.38 2.80
CA MET A 97 -28.84 3.65 2.08
C MET A 97 -29.42 2.38 1.43
N GLU A 98 -28.58 1.58 0.77
CA GLU A 98 -28.97 0.29 0.17
C GLU A 98 -29.48 -0.68 1.23
N TYR A 99 -28.78 -0.78 2.37
CA TYR A 99 -29.14 -1.65 3.47
C TYR A 99 -30.48 -1.24 4.10
N ALA A 100 -30.68 0.06 4.34
CA ALA A 100 -31.93 0.60 4.83
C ALA A 100 -33.10 0.30 3.86
N ARG A 101 -32.86 0.42 2.55
CA ARG A 101 -33.85 0.11 1.52
C ARG A 101 -34.20 -1.40 1.50
N LEU A 102 -33.21 -2.28 1.62
CA LEU A 102 -33.40 -3.72 1.73
C LEU A 102 -34.24 -4.08 2.96
N HIS A 103 -33.90 -3.57 4.13
CA HIS A 103 -34.67 -3.81 5.35
C HIS A 103 -36.09 -3.29 5.27
N ARG A 104 -36.31 -2.13 4.62
CA ARG A 104 -37.64 -1.62 4.34
C ARG A 104 -38.46 -2.53 3.44
N ALA A 105 -37.83 -3.15 2.43
CA ALA A 105 -38.48 -4.12 1.55
C ALA A 105 -38.83 -5.41 2.30
N ILE A 106 -37.90 -5.91 3.12
CA ILE A 106 -38.10 -7.10 3.97
C ILE A 106 -39.24 -6.87 4.97
N ALA A 107 -39.34 -5.67 5.57
CA ALA A 107 -40.39 -5.32 6.51
C ALA A 107 -41.81 -5.33 5.89
N LYS A 108 -41.93 -5.20 4.55
CA LYS A 108 -43.20 -5.30 3.83
C LYS A 108 -43.62 -6.74 3.51
N LEU A 109 -42.76 -7.73 3.75
CA LEU A 109 -43.09 -9.13 3.53
C LEU A 109 -44.05 -9.64 4.62
N PRO A 110 -44.92 -10.62 4.31
CA PRO A 110 -45.67 -11.36 5.32
C PRO A 110 -44.76 -11.96 6.39
N GLU A 111 -45.23 -12.00 7.63
CA GLU A 111 -44.42 -12.38 8.80
C GLU A 111 -43.70 -13.73 8.65
N ILE A 112 -44.39 -14.75 8.12
CA ILE A 112 -43.79 -16.08 7.87
C ILE A 112 -42.68 -16.02 6.81
N GLN A 113 -42.89 -15.25 5.73
CA GLN A 113 -41.92 -15.08 4.65
C GLN A 113 -40.69 -14.31 5.13
N LYS A 114 -40.91 -13.22 5.86
CA LYS A 114 -39.87 -12.42 6.50
C LYS A 114 -39.02 -13.25 7.46
N ARG A 115 -39.66 -13.97 8.38
CA ARG A 115 -38.98 -14.78 9.40
C ARG A 115 -38.09 -15.85 8.77
N ARG A 116 -38.64 -16.66 7.87
CA ARG A 116 -37.88 -17.72 7.17
C ARG A 116 -36.73 -17.18 6.33
N LEU A 117 -36.93 -16.02 5.68
CA LEU A 117 -35.88 -15.35 4.91
C LEU A 117 -34.73 -14.86 5.82
N ILE A 118 -35.05 -14.31 7.00
CA ILE A 118 -34.07 -13.89 7.99
C ILE A 118 -33.27 -15.09 8.52
N LEU A 119 -33.96 -16.17 8.91
CA LEU A 119 -33.32 -17.39 9.40
C LEU A 119 -32.35 -17.99 8.37
N TYR A 120 -32.73 -18.00 7.10
CA TYR A 120 -31.91 -18.57 6.04
C TYR A 120 -30.72 -17.67 5.66
N TYR A 121 -30.95 -16.41 5.29
CA TYR A 121 -29.89 -15.54 4.75
C TYR A 121 -29.05 -14.81 5.80
N PHE A 122 -29.64 -14.45 6.95
CA PHE A 122 -28.94 -13.65 7.97
C PHE A 122 -28.43 -14.50 9.13
N GLN A 123 -29.07 -15.64 9.42
CA GLN A 123 -28.64 -16.57 10.47
C GLN A 123 -27.98 -17.85 9.94
N GLY A 124 -27.99 -18.08 8.62
CA GLY A 124 -27.29 -19.20 7.99
C GLY A 124 -27.91 -20.58 8.25
N LEU A 125 -29.16 -20.66 8.69
CA LEU A 125 -29.84 -21.94 8.94
C LEU A 125 -30.26 -22.64 7.65
N THR A 126 -30.24 -23.96 7.64
CA THR A 126 -30.72 -24.75 6.51
C THR A 126 -32.25 -24.84 6.47
N TYR A 127 -32.82 -25.15 5.31
CA TYR A 127 -34.28 -25.36 5.20
C TYR A 127 -34.80 -26.49 6.09
N GLU A 128 -33.97 -27.46 6.44
CA GLU A 128 -34.33 -28.58 7.33
C GLU A 128 -34.41 -28.12 8.78
N GLN A 129 -33.41 -27.36 9.24
CA GLN A 129 -33.37 -26.78 10.59
C GLN A 129 -34.55 -25.84 10.82
N ILE A 130 -34.85 -24.97 9.84
CA ILE A 130 -35.99 -24.06 9.92
C ILE A 130 -37.32 -24.84 9.94
N ALA A 131 -37.42 -25.91 9.15
CA ALA A 131 -38.61 -26.74 9.08
C ALA A 131 -38.87 -27.46 10.40
N GLU A 132 -37.82 -28.00 11.03
CA GLU A 132 -37.86 -28.63 12.35
C GLU A 132 -38.27 -27.62 13.44
N MET A 133 -37.67 -26.43 13.45
CA MET A 133 -38.00 -25.35 14.39
C MET A 133 -39.46 -24.90 14.31
N GLU A 134 -40.02 -24.83 13.10
CA GLU A 134 -41.39 -24.36 12.88
C GLU A 134 -42.42 -25.50 12.79
N GLY A 135 -42.02 -26.75 12.99
CA GLY A 135 -42.90 -27.92 12.90
C GLY A 135 -43.55 -28.09 11.52
N CYS A 136 -42.86 -27.72 10.44
CA CYS A 136 -43.38 -27.75 9.08
C CYS A 136 -42.50 -28.58 8.13
N THR A 137 -42.89 -28.70 6.87
CA THR A 137 -42.08 -29.47 5.89
C THR A 137 -40.99 -28.59 5.28
N LYS A 138 -39.81 -29.18 4.99
CA LYS A 138 -38.72 -28.52 4.24
C LYS A 138 -39.20 -27.82 2.97
N ARG A 139 -40.14 -28.46 2.25
CA ARG A 139 -40.74 -27.90 1.02
C ARG A 139 -41.50 -26.61 1.28
N ALA A 140 -42.26 -26.53 2.39
CA ALA A 140 -42.99 -25.33 2.76
C ALA A 140 -42.05 -24.17 3.11
N VAL A 141 -40.92 -24.45 3.79
CA VAL A 141 -39.90 -23.44 4.07
C VAL A 141 -39.29 -22.92 2.77
N LYS A 142 -38.81 -23.82 1.91
CA LYS A 142 -38.20 -23.45 0.62
C LYS A 142 -39.14 -22.58 -0.21
N PHE A 143 -40.39 -23.03 -0.39
CA PHE A 143 -41.38 -22.29 -1.17
C PHE A 143 -41.67 -20.89 -0.60
N SER A 144 -41.72 -20.77 0.73
CA SER A 144 -41.89 -19.48 1.40
C SER A 144 -40.71 -18.53 1.16
N VAL A 145 -39.47 -19.03 1.22
CA VAL A 145 -38.26 -18.24 0.96
C VAL A 145 -38.20 -17.84 -0.52
N ASP A 146 -38.50 -18.75 -1.44
CA ASP A 146 -38.52 -18.47 -2.88
C ASP A 146 -39.53 -17.35 -3.21
N ILE A 147 -40.74 -17.39 -2.64
CA ILE A 147 -41.74 -16.32 -2.81
C ILE A 147 -41.25 -15.00 -2.22
N ALA A 148 -40.61 -15.05 -1.05
CA ALA A 148 -40.06 -13.86 -0.40
C ALA A 148 -39.03 -13.17 -1.29
N VAL A 149 -38.11 -13.96 -1.87
CA VAL A 149 -37.09 -13.48 -2.82
C VAL A 149 -37.73 -12.89 -4.08
N GLU A 150 -38.73 -13.55 -4.67
CA GLU A 150 -39.44 -13.03 -5.85
C GLU A 150 -40.17 -11.70 -5.56
N LYS A 151 -40.76 -11.55 -4.37
CA LYS A 151 -41.37 -10.28 -3.95
C LYS A 151 -40.33 -9.17 -3.79
N LEU A 152 -39.17 -9.48 -3.21
CA LEU A 152 -38.07 -8.52 -3.10
C LEU A 152 -37.57 -8.11 -4.49
N LYS A 153 -37.35 -9.06 -5.41
CA LYS A 153 -36.98 -8.75 -6.80
C LYS A 153 -37.98 -7.82 -7.47
N LYS A 154 -39.29 -8.06 -7.30
CA LYS A 154 -40.34 -7.17 -7.84
C LYS A 154 -40.31 -5.77 -7.20
N PHE A 155 -40.04 -5.69 -5.90
CA PHE A 155 -39.91 -4.41 -5.21
C PHE A 155 -38.76 -3.57 -5.77
N PHE A 156 -37.65 -4.20 -6.13
CA PHE A 156 -36.48 -3.51 -6.70
C PHE A 156 -36.55 -3.29 -8.21
N LYS A 157 -37.33 -4.08 -8.96
CA LYS A 157 -37.57 -3.88 -10.41
C LYS A 157 -38.51 -2.72 -10.73
N ASN A 158 -39.35 -2.30 -9.79
CA ASN A 158 -40.33 -1.23 -9.98
C ASN A 158 -39.74 0.18 -9.73
N PHE A 159 -38.43 0.31 -9.78
CA PHE A 159 -37.65 1.53 -9.66
C PHE A 159 -36.53 1.48 -10.70
#